data_AF-A0A5D0VJ39-F1
#
_entry.id   AF-A0A5D0VJ39-F1
#
_cell.length_a   1.000
_cell.length_b   1.000
_cell.length_c   1.000
_cell.angle_alpha   90.00
_cell.angle_beta   90.00
_cell.angle_gamma   90.00
#
_symmetry.space_group_name_H-M   'P 1'
#
loop_
_entity.id
_entity.type
_entity.pdbx_description
1 polymer ?
#
loop_
_entity_poly.entity_id
_entity_poly.type
_entity_poly.pdbx_seq_one_letter_code
_entity_poly.pdbx_strand_id
1 'polypeptide(L)'
;MLRKQSLKLAASGAKIFAKKKALQQIIFNGIRLERDELGEILSDRDLKFLGYCLARKEWSRSQILQDLWVCFELGEKPGGYFVEFGATNGLVNSNTWLLETRFGWKGILAEPNPVWHEELKANRSANIEDLCVFSRSGETVEFLTTDDSDPELSSIAQFSEGDHFAGTRQSGGRLAIGTISLTDLLTKYDAPEVIDYISIDTEGSELDILKPFDFDRFKFRLLSVELNPKTEPEIQQLLESQGYERVFPAFSQWDGWFRRVGGSESASAM
;
A
#
# COMPACT_ATOMS: atom_id res chain seq x y z
N MET A 1 -3.42 18.03 20.80
CA MET A 1 -3.39 17.75 22.25
C MET A 1 -4.24 16.55 22.65
N LEU A 2 -5.50 16.47 22.18
CA LEU A 2 -6.42 15.33 22.44
C LEU A 2 -5.88 13.96 21.99
N ARG A 3 -5.35 13.82 20.76
CA ARG A 3 -4.80 12.54 20.27
C ARG A 3 -3.69 11.94 21.15
N LYS A 4 -2.77 12.78 21.66
CA LYS A 4 -1.69 12.33 22.56
C LYS A 4 -2.21 11.91 23.94
N GLN A 5 -3.27 12.54 24.44
CA GLN A 5 -3.90 12.16 25.70
C GLN A 5 -4.69 10.85 25.57
N SER A 6 -5.45 10.67 24.48
CA SER A 6 -6.16 9.42 24.18
C SER A 6 -5.19 8.24 24.02
N LEU A 7 -4.06 8.43 23.32
CA LEU A 7 -3.04 7.40 23.18
C LEU A 7 -2.41 7.01 24.53
N LYS A 8 -2.11 7.99 25.39
CA LYS A 8 -1.61 7.72 26.74
C LYS A 8 -2.62 6.94 27.58
N LEU A 9 -3.91 7.26 27.46
CA LEU A 9 -4.97 6.56 28.18
C LEU A 9 -5.09 5.10 27.71
N ALA A 10 -5.12 4.88 26.39
CA ALA A 10 -5.13 3.54 25.79
C ALA A 10 -3.90 2.73 26.20
N ALA A 11 -2.70 3.31 26.12
CA ALA A 11 -1.46 2.67 26.56
C ALA A 11 -1.46 2.36 28.06
N SER A 12 -2.05 3.23 28.89
CA SER A 12 -2.20 2.97 30.32
C SER A 12 -3.15 1.79 30.57
N GLY A 13 -4.30 1.75 29.89
CA GLY A 13 -5.24 0.63 29.94
C GLY A 13 -4.58 -0.70 29.52
N ALA A 14 -3.84 -0.69 28.40
CA ALA A 14 -3.10 -1.84 27.91
C ALA A 14 -2.01 -2.29 28.91
N LYS A 15 -1.29 -1.36 29.54
CA LYS A 15 -0.31 -1.68 30.60
C LYS A 15 -0.97 -2.27 31.84
N ILE A 16 -2.14 -1.78 32.23
CA ILE A 16 -2.90 -2.32 33.35
C ILE A 16 -3.33 -3.76 33.03
N PHE A 17 -3.86 -4.00 31.83
CA PHE A 17 -4.19 -5.34 31.36
C PHE A 17 -2.96 -6.26 31.34
N ALA A 18 -1.84 -5.79 30.77
CA ALA A 18 -0.57 -6.52 30.68
C ALA A 18 0.00 -6.93 32.05
N LYS A 19 -0.35 -6.22 33.13
CA LYS A 19 0.05 -6.52 34.51
C LYS A 19 -0.94 -7.38 35.29
N LYS A 20 -2.19 -7.53 34.83
CA LYS A 20 -3.24 -8.28 35.54
C LYS A 20 -3.34 -9.73 35.04
N LYS A 21 -2.48 -10.61 35.58
CA LYS A 21 -2.43 -12.04 35.22
C LYS A 21 -3.77 -12.77 35.33
N ALA A 22 -4.56 -12.48 36.38
CA ALA A 22 -5.89 -13.09 36.53
C ALA A 22 -6.83 -12.71 35.36
N LEU A 23 -6.82 -11.45 34.93
CA LEU A 23 -7.64 -11.01 33.81
C LEU A 23 -7.16 -11.61 32.47
N GLN A 24 -5.84 -11.70 32.27
CA GLN A 24 -5.27 -12.42 31.12
C GLN A 24 -5.71 -13.88 31.07
N GLN A 25 -5.68 -14.57 32.21
CA GLN A 25 -6.09 -15.96 32.31
C GLN A 25 -7.59 -16.14 32.03
N ILE A 26 -8.44 -15.21 32.47
CA ILE A 26 -9.88 -15.21 32.16
C ILE A 26 -10.09 -15.08 30.65
N ILE A 27 -9.48 -14.08 30.01
CA ILE A 27 -9.62 -13.88 28.57
C ILE A 27 -9.05 -15.07 27.80
N PHE A 28 -7.85 -15.55 28.16
CA PHE A 28 -7.23 -16.71 27.53
C PHE A 28 -8.12 -17.96 27.62
N ASN A 29 -8.70 -18.23 28.79
CA ASN A 29 -9.63 -19.34 28.95
C ASN A 29 -10.92 -19.13 28.18
N GLY A 30 -11.40 -17.89 28.06
CA GLY A 30 -12.55 -17.55 27.22
C GLY A 30 -12.28 -17.89 25.75
N ILE A 31 -11.12 -17.51 25.23
CA ILE A 31 -10.68 -17.83 23.86
C ILE A 31 -10.57 -19.36 23.70
N ARG A 32 -9.82 -20.02 24.58
CA ARG A 32 -9.56 -21.47 24.53
C ARG A 32 -10.83 -22.32 24.59
N LEU A 33 -11.87 -21.84 25.27
CA LEU A 33 -13.14 -22.54 25.45
C LEU A 33 -14.24 -22.03 24.52
N GLU A 34 -13.90 -21.18 23.53
CA GLU A 34 -14.84 -20.61 22.56
C GLU A 34 -16.09 -20.02 23.22
N ARG A 35 -15.86 -19.21 24.26
CA ARG A 35 -16.94 -18.59 25.03
C ARG A 35 -17.68 -17.54 24.19
N ASP A 36 -19.00 -17.65 24.12
CA ASP A 36 -19.88 -16.75 23.36
C ASP A 36 -19.70 -15.28 23.76
N GLU A 37 -19.35 -15.01 25.03
CA GLU A 37 -19.09 -13.66 25.54
C GLU A 37 -17.90 -12.95 24.85
N LEU A 38 -17.04 -13.71 24.16
CA LEU A 38 -15.95 -13.18 23.35
C LEU A 38 -16.26 -13.21 21.85
N GLY A 39 -17.42 -13.73 21.41
CA GLY A 39 -17.75 -13.94 20.00
C GLY A 39 -17.66 -12.68 19.16
N GLU A 40 -18.21 -11.56 19.63
CA GLU A 40 -18.14 -10.27 18.93
C GLU A 40 -16.69 -9.77 18.81
N ILE A 41 -15.92 -9.83 19.91
CA ILE A 41 -14.52 -9.37 19.94
C ILE A 41 -13.64 -10.25 19.04
N LEU A 42 -13.86 -11.56 19.06
CA LEU A 42 -13.10 -12.54 18.27
C LEU A 42 -13.57 -12.62 16.81
N SER A 43 -14.67 -11.98 16.44
CA SER A 43 -15.11 -11.85 15.04
C SER A 43 -14.78 -10.48 14.46
N ASP A 44 -14.60 -9.46 15.30
CA ASP A 44 -14.24 -8.10 14.91
C ASP A 44 -12.93 -8.06 14.11
N ARG A 45 -13.05 -7.62 12.86
CA ARG A 45 -11.95 -7.60 11.89
C ARG A 45 -10.93 -6.51 12.19
N ASP A 46 -11.37 -5.37 12.71
CA ASP A 46 -10.51 -4.24 13.04
C ASP A 46 -9.66 -4.56 14.27
N LEU A 47 -10.26 -5.17 15.29
CA LEU A 47 -9.52 -5.64 16.48
C LEU A 47 -8.50 -6.72 16.13
N LYS A 48 -8.85 -7.66 15.24
CA LYS A 48 -7.90 -8.65 14.72
C LYS A 48 -6.74 -8.01 14.00
N PHE A 49 -7.01 -7.06 13.11
CA PHE A 49 -5.98 -6.38 12.36
C PHE A 49 -5.06 -5.54 13.26
N LEU A 50 -5.62 -4.81 14.24
CA LEU A 50 -4.83 -4.10 15.25
C LEU A 50 -3.93 -5.06 16.06
N GLY A 51 -4.46 -6.20 16.49
CA GLY A 51 -3.69 -7.24 17.16
C GLY A 51 -2.56 -7.80 16.27
N TYR A 52 -2.84 -8.01 14.99
CA TYR A 52 -1.87 -8.44 13.99
C TYR A 52 -0.73 -7.43 13.82
N CYS A 53 -1.07 -6.14 13.66
CA CYS A 53 -0.12 -5.04 13.56
C CYS A 53 0.75 -4.90 14.82
N LEU A 54 0.16 -4.97 16.01
CA LEU A 54 0.90 -4.90 17.27
C LEU A 54 1.93 -6.02 17.40
N ALA A 55 1.59 -7.23 16.95
CA ALA A 55 2.49 -8.38 17.01
C ALA A 55 3.62 -8.35 15.97
N ARG A 56 3.46 -7.59 14.87
CA ARG A 56 4.33 -7.65 13.68
C ARG A 56 4.90 -6.30 13.25
N LYS A 57 4.71 -5.23 14.03
CA LYS A 57 5.14 -3.87 13.66
C LYS A 57 6.61 -3.79 13.24
N GLU A 58 7.48 -4.60 13.85
CA GLU A 58 8.92 -4.65 13.57
C GLU A 58 9.26 -5.28 12.22
N TRP A 59 8.33 -5.97 11.56
CA TRP A 59 8.52 -6.50 10.22
C TRP A 59 8.36 -5.43 9.15
N SER A 60 7.56 -4.41 9.44
CA SER A 60 7.04 -3.47 8.46
C SER A 60 8.00 -2.33 8.16
N ARG A 61 8.13 -2.02 6.86
CA ARG A 61 8.84 -0.83 6.35
C ARG A 61 7.91 0.21 5.77
N SER A 62 6.64 -0.12 5.57
CA SER A 62 5.64 0.78 5.01
C SER A 62 5.29 1.94 5.95
N GLN A 63 4.84 3.04 5.36
CA GLN A 63 4.55 4.27 6.08
C GLN A 63 3.29 4.15 6.96
N ILE A 64 2.27 3.44 6.47
CA ILE A 64 0.98 3.28 7.15
C ILE A 64 0.54 1.82 7.29
N LEU A 65 1.50 0.89 7.32
CA LEU A 65 1.29 -0.56 7.52
C LEU A 65 0.58 -1.25 6.35
N GLN A 66 0.69 -0.73 5.13
CA GLN A 66 0.13 -1.36 3.92
C GLN A 66 0.63 -2.80 3.75
N ASP A 67 1.95 -3.01 3.94
CA ASP A 67 2.56 -4.34 3.87
C ASP A 67 1.97 -5.34 4.89
N LEU A 68 1.67 -4.90 6.12
CA LEU A 68 1.00 -5.73 7.13
C LEU A 68 -0.48 -5.95 6.83
N TRP A 69 -1.17 -4.97 6.24
CA TRP A 69 -2.53 -5.15 5.74
C TRP A 69 -2.59 -6.24 4.68
N VAL A 70 -1.70 -6.22 3.70
CA VAL A 70 -1.59 -7.26 2.67
C VAL A 70 -1.34 -8.62 3.29
N CYS A 71 -0.41 -8.72 4.24
CA CYS A 71 -0.14 -9.97 4.93
C CYS A 71 -1.36 -10.46 5.74
N PHE A 72 -2.10 -9.56 6.39
CA PHE A 72 -3.29 -9.89 7.16
C PHE A 72 -4.40 -10.44 6.25
N GLU A 73 -4.68 -9.75 5.14
CA GLU A 73 -5.75 -10.13 4.19
C GLU A 73 -5.46 -11.45 3.47
N LEU A 74 -4.19 -11.71 3.14
CA LEU A 74 -3.78 -12.90 2.39
C LEU A 74 -3.24 -14.02 3.29
N GLY A 75 -3.36 -13.88 4.61
CA GLY A 75 -2.94 -14.91 5.56
C GLY A 75 -1.45 -15.25 5.45
N GLU A 76 -0.59 -14.24 5.35
CA GLU A 76 0.87 -14.39 5.25
C GLU A 76 1.31 -15.26 4.05
N LYS A 77 0.57 -15.20 2.94
CA LYS A 77 0.82 -15.96 1.71
C LYS A 77 2.31 -15.89 1.29
N PRO A 78 2.98 -17.04 1.05
CA PRO A 78 4.31 -17.05 0.44
C PRO A 78 4.23 -16.95 -1.09
N GLY A 79 5.27 -16.38 -1.72
CA GLY A 79 5.48 -16.44 -3.16
C GLY A 79 4.40 -15.76 -4.01
N GLY A 80 3.79 -14.68 -3.52
CA GLY A 80 2.85 -13.88 -4.30
C GLY A 80 3.52 -12.97 -5.34
N TYR A 81 2.71 -12.18 -6.04
CA TYR A 81 3.18 -11.18 -7.00
C TYR A 81 2.73 -9.76 -6.62
N PHE A 82 3.65 -8.80 -6.59
CA PHE A 82 3.35 -7.39 -6.30
C PHE A 82 3.71 -6.45 -7.45
N VAL A 83 3.11 -5.25 -7.42
CA VAL A 83 3.54 -4.08 -8.19
C VAL A 83 3.58 -2.87 -7.25
N GLU A 84 4.60 -2.02 -7.35
CA GLU A 84 4.71 -0.80 -6.54
C GLU A 84 5.19 0.36 -7.41
N PHE A 85 4.47 1.47 -7.37
CA PHE A 85 4.89 2.76 -7.92
C PHE A 85 5.37 3.66 -6.79
N GLY A 86 6.28 4.60 -7.09
CA GLY A 86 6.91 5.43 -6.06
C GLY A 86 7.89 4.62 -5.22
N ALA A 87 8.64 3.70 -5.85
CA ALA A 87 9.49 2.77 -5.12
C ALA A 87 10.70 3.44 -4.43
N THR A 88 11.08 4.65 -4.84
CA THR A 88 12.22 5.42 -4.31
C THR A 88 13.48 4.56 -4.16
N ASN A 89 14.15 4.58 -3.00
CA ASN A 89 15.32 3.73 -2.73
C ASN A 89 14.98 2.24 -2.50
N GLY A 90 13.70 1.86 -2.51
CA GLY A 90 13.22 0.49 -2.35
C GLY A 90 13.25 -0.04 -0.91
N LEU A 91 13.62 0.76 0.09
CA LEU A 91 13.71 0.34 1.49
C LEU A 91 12.82 1.16 2.42
N VAL A 92 12.96 2.48 2.39
CA VAL A 92 12.25 3.39 3.27
C VAL A 92 10.82 3.52 2.74
N ASN A 93 9.84 3.44 3.64
CA ASN A 93 8.41 3.53 3.31
C ASN A 93 7.89 2.48 2.30
N SER A 94 8.70 1.50 1.87
CA SER A 94 8.28 0.53 0.86
C SER A 94 7.13 -0.36 1.35
N ASN A 95 6.12 -0.48 0.49
CA ASN A 95 4.93 -1.28 0.71
C ASN A 95 5.12 -2.75 0.33
N THR A 96 6.22 -3.10 -0.35
CA THR A 96 6.47 -4.47 -0.83
C THR A 96 7.77 -5.08 -0.31
N TRP A 97 8.62 -4.32 0.38
CA TRP A 97 9.89 -4.85 0.91
C TRP A 97 9.72 -6.07 1.79
N LEU A 98 8.72 -6.03 2.70
CA LEU A 98 8.38 -7.16 3.55
C LEU A 98 7.92 -8.37 2.73
N LEU A 99 7.11 -8.14 1.69
CA LEU A 99 6.55 -9.19 0.83
C LEU A 99 7.66 -9.91 0.05
N GLU A 100 8.59 -9.15 -0.53
CA GLU A 100 9.75 -9.70 -1.25
C GLU A 100 10.69 -10.46 -0.30
N THR A 101 11.15 -9.80 0.76
CA THR A 101 12.28 -10.31 1.56
C THR A 101 11.89 -11.41 2.54
N ARG A 102 10.68 -11.33 3.13
CA ARG A 102 10.23 -12.31 4.14
C ARG A 102 9.39 -13.41 3.52
N PHE A 103 8.51 -13.06 2.58
CA PHE A 103 7.54 -13.99 2.00
C PHE A 103 7.94 -14.49 0.61
N GLY A 104 9.09 -14.04 0.07
CA GLY A 104 9.62 -14.51 -1.21
C GLY A 104 8.76 -14.14 -2.41
N TRP A 105 8.01 -13.04 -2.30
CA TRP A 105 7.22 -12.55 -3.42
C TRP A 105 8.11 -12.02 -4.53
N LYS A 106 7.61 -12.05 -5.76
CA LYS A 106 8.22 -11.41 -6.92
C LYS A 106 7.39 -10.22 -7.34
N GLY A 107 7.93 -9.31 -8.12
CA GLY A 107 7.15 -8.17 -8.55
C GLY A 107 7.90 -7.19 -9.41
N ILE A 108 7.25 -6.04 -9.58
CA ILE A 108 7.72 -4.91 -10.37
C ILE A 108 7.73 -3.68 -9.47
N LEU A 109 8.84 -2.94 -9.50
CA LEU A 109 9.00 -1.64 -8.88
C LEU A 109 9.13 -0.60 -10.01
N ALA A 110 8.34 0.47 -9.97
CA ALA A 110 8.48 1.58 -10.92
C ALA A 110 8.94 2.84 -10.19
N GLU A 111 10.03 3.42 -10.67
CA GLU A 111 10.62 4.64 -10.11
C GLU A 111 11.21 5.48 -11.25
N PRO A 112 10.53 6.54 -11.71
CA PRO A 112 11.02 7.36 -12.80
C PRO A 112 12.19 8.28 -12.42
N ASN A 113 12.37 8.64 -11.14
CA ASN A 113 13.40 9.59 -10.73
C ASN A 113 14.79 8.93 -10.67
N PRO A 114 15.75 9.32 -11.53
CA PRO A 114 17.04 8.66 -11.62
C PRO A 114 17.91 8.77 -10.36
N VAL A 115 17.63 9.72 -9.47
CA VAL A 115 18.35 9.84 -8.19
C VAL A 115 18.25 8.56 -7.34
N TRP A 116 17.16 7.82 -7.49
CA TRP A 116 16.88 6.62 -6.70
C TRP A 116 17.41 5.33 -7.33
N HIS A 117 17.73 5.33 -8.63
CA HIS A 117 17.96 4.09 -9.39
C HIS A 117 19.12 3.26 -8.87
N GLU A 118 20.22 3.89 -8.46
CA GLU A 118 21.38 3.17 -7.94
C GLU A 118 21.05 2.46 -6.63
N GLU A 119 20.42 3.16 -5.67
CA GLU A 119 20.01 2.57 -4.40
C GLU A 119 18.92 1.51 -4.58
N LEU A 120 17.91 1.78 -5.41
CA LEU A 120 16.82 0.85 -5.70
C LEU A 120 17.37 -0.49 -6.24
N LYS A 121 18.28 -0.43 -7.22
CA LYS A 121 18.95 -1.60 -7.81
C LYS A 121 19.85 -2.33 -6.80
N ALA A 122 20.44 -1.61 -5.85
CA ALA A 122 21.24 -2.22 -4.78
C ALA A 122 20.39 -2.89 -3.69
N ASN A 123 19.20 -2.34 -3.43
CA ASN A 123 18.35 -2.74 -2.31
C ASN A 123 17.34 -3.84 -2.67
N ARG A 124 16.99 -4.01 -3.95
CA ARG A 124 15.89 -4.86 -4.41
C ARG A 124 16.30 -5.82 -5.52
N SER A 125 15.63 -6.98 -5.56
CA SER A 125 15.83 -8.02 -6.58
C SER A 125 14.63 -8.19 -7.53
N ALA A 126 13.52 -7.48 -7.25
CA ALA A 126 12.38 -7.36 -8.13
C ALA A 126 12.75 -6.70 -9.47
N ASN A 127 11.88 -6.86 -10.47
CA ASN A 127 12.03 -6.14 -11.73
C ASN A 127 11.89 -4.63 -11.47
N ILE A 128 12.74 -3.81 -12.11
CA ILE A 128 12.74 -2.36 -11.95
C ILE A 128 12.43 -1.70 -13.30
N GLU A 129 11.43 -0.83 -13.30
CA GLU A 129 11.06 0.02 -14.41
C GLU A 129 11.48 1.47 -14.15
N ASP A 130 12.30 2.01 -15.04
CA ASP A 130 12.81 3.37 -14.98
C ASP A 130 11.86 4.36 -15.71
N LEU A 131 10.87 3.87 -16.48
CA LEU A 131 9.83 4.69 -17.11
C LEU A 131 8.73 5.11 -16.12
N CYS A 132 8.11 6.26 -16.38
CA CYS A 132 6.98 6.73 -15.60
C CYS A 132 5.73 5.92 -15.94
N VAL A 133 5.14 5.25 -14.95
CA VAL A 133 3.85 4.59 -15.14
C VAL A 133 2.77 5.65 -15.25
N PHE A 134 2.06 5.69 -16.37
CA PHE A 134 1.07 6.72 -16.66
C PHE A 134 -0.09 6.19 -17.51
N SER A 135 -0.94 7.08 -18.01
CA SER A 135 -2.15 6.71 -18.76
C SER A 135 -1.88 5.98 -20.08
N ARG A 136 -0.73 6.21 -20.73
CA ARG A 136 -0.37 5.63 -22.04
C ARG A 136 1.13 5.39 -22.16
N SER A 137 1.51 4.39 -22.95
CA SER A 137 2.90 4.11 -23.28
C SER A 137 3.42 4.98 -24.42
N GLY A 138 4.72 5.28 -24.39
CA GLY A 138 5.42 5.95 -25.49
C GLY A 138 5.20 7.46 -25.58
N GLU A 139 4.55 8.05 -24.59
CA GLU A 139 4.48 9.51 -24.43
C GLU A 139 5.69 10.00 -23.64
N THR A 140 5.82 11.32 -23.52
CA THR A 140 6.84 11.96 -22.67
C THR A 140 6.15 12.95 -21.77
N VAL A 141 6.43 12.86 -20.47
CA VAL A 141 5.91 13.77 -19.45
C VAL A 141 7.03 14.63 -18.88
N GLU A 142 6.67 15.84 -18.44
CA GLU A 142 7.56 16.68 -17.63
C GLU A 142 7.43 16.23 -16.17
N PHE A 143 8.50 15.65 -15.64
CA PHE A 143 8.62 15.18 -14.27
C PHE A 143 9.38 16.21 -13.44
N LEU A 144 8.78 16.65 -12.34
CA LEU A 144 9.40 17.58 -11.40
C LEU A 144 10.09 16.79 -10.30
N THR A 145 11.39 16.94 -10.21
CA THR A 145 12.12 16.50 -9.02
C THR A 145 12.07 17.62 -7.98
N THR A 146 12.17 17.29 -6.70
CA THR A 146 12.47 18.30 -5.68
C THR A 146 13.97 18.58 -5.63
N ASP A 147 14.39 19.53 -4.79
CA ASP A 147 15.80 19.61 -4.39
C ASP A 147 16.20 18.40 -3.53
N ASP A 148 17.51 18.23 -3.29
CA ASP A 148 18.11 17.11 -2.53
C ASP A 148 17.58 16.99 -1.07
N SER A 149 16.68 17.86 -0.62
CA SER A 149 16.16 17.85 0.75
C SER A 149 15.00 16.88 0.98
N ASP A 150 14.17 16.59 -0.04
CA ASP A 150 13.06 15.64 0.08
C ASP A 150 12.63 15.00 -1.27
N PRO A 151 13.52 14.22 -1.92
CA PRO A 151 13.30 13.61 -3.24
C PRO A 151 12.10 12.66 -3.33
N GLU A 152 11.54 12.21 -2.20
CA GLU A 152 10.32 11.39 -2.13
C GLU A 152 9.11 12.15 -2.70
N LEU A 153 9.12 13.49 -2.65
CA LEU A 153 8.02 14.33 -3.12
C LEU A 153 8.07 14.64 -4.63
N SER A 154 8.73 13.83 -5.45
CA SER A 154 8.78 14.09 -6.90
C SER A 154 7.47 13.69 -7.60
N SER A 155 6.99 14.46 -8.56
CA SER A 155 5.70 14.19 -9.24
C SER A 155 5.68 14.73 -10.67
N ILE A 156 4.69 14.34 -11.49
CA ILE A 156 4.49 14.90 -12.83
C ILE A 156 3.99 16.36 -12.70
N ALA A 157 4.56 17.27 -13.49
CA ALA A 157 4.33 18.71 -13.37
C ALA A 157 2.85 19.13 -13.38
N GLN A 158 2.03 18.48 -14.21
CA GLN A 158 0.60 18.79 -14.31
C GLN A 158 -0.21 18.49 -13.04
N PHE A 159 0.26 17.59 -12.16
CA PHE A 159 -0.41 17.26 -10.90
C PHE A 159 0.15 18.05 -9.72
N SER A 160 1.26 18.76 -9.92
CA SER A 160 1.93 19.57 -8.89
C SER A 160 1.32 20.96 -8.67
N GLU A 161 0.42 21.41 -9.56
CA GLU A 161 -0.17 22.75 -9.46
C GLU A 161 -1.27 22.80 -8.38
N GLY A 162 -0.91 23.38 -7.22
CA GLY A 162 -1.85 23.69 -6.13
C GLY A 162 -1.95 22.65 -5.02
N ASP A 163 -0.96 21.78 -4.89
CA ASP A 163 -0.77 20.93 -3.70
C ASP A 163 0.01 21.65 -2.58
N HIS A 164 0.09 21.03 -1.40
CA HIS A 164 0.78 21.59 -0.23
C HIS A 164 2.31 21.73 -0.41
N PHE A 165 2.91 21.06 -1.40
CA PHE A 165 4.35 20.97 -1.66
C PHE A 165 4.81 21.65 -2.95
N ALA A 166 3.90 22.33 -3.67
CA ALA A 166 4.17 23.02 -4.92
C ALA A 166 5.34 24.00 -4.81
N GLY A 167 5.54 24.61 -3.64
CA GLY A 167 6.68 25.50 -3.36
C GLY A 167 8.04 24.79 -3.29
N THR A 168 8.11 23.56 -2.76
CA THR A 168 9.33 22.74 -2.67
C THR A 168 9.71 22.15 -4.03
N ARG A 169 8.73 21.91 -4.91
CA ARG A 169 8.92 21.37 -6.26
C ARG A 169 9.35 22.45 -7.28
N GLN A 170 9.00 23.72 -7.03
CA GLN A 170 9.43 24.85 -7.88
C GLN A 170 10.95 25.13 -7.86
N SER A 171 11.68 24.66 -6.85
CA SER A 171 13.13 24.79 -6.75
C SER A 171 13.92 23.65 -7.40
N GLY A 172 13.25 22.55 -7.79
CA GLY A 172 13.92 21.36 -8.31
C GLY A 172 14.03 21.29 -9.84
N GLY A 173 14.59 20.19 -10.34
CA GLY A 173 14.87 19.95 -11.75
C GLY A 173 13.63 19.52 -12.53
N ARG A 174 13.65 19.75 -13.85
CA ARG A 174 12.63 19.27 -14.80
C ARG A 174 13.25 18.19 -15.68
N LEU A 175 12.67 17.00 -15.66
CA LEU A 175 13.11 15.87 -16.47
C LEU A 175 12.03 15.50 -17.48
N ALA A 176 12.44 15.24 -18.72
CA ALA A 176 11.56 14.65 -19.72
C ALA A 176 11.68 13.13 -19.62
N ILE A 177 10.62 12.45 -19.17
CA ILE A 177 10.62 11.01 -18.90
C ILE A 177 9.61 10.32 -19.80
N GLY A 178 10.01 9.20 -20.41
CA GLY A 178 9.12 8.37 -21.21
C GLY A 178 8.10 7.63 -20.34
N THR A 179 6.91 7.38 -20.87
CA THR A 179 5.84 6.71 -20.13
C THR A 179 5.61 5.26 -20.56
N ILE A 180 5.07 4.47 -19.63
CA ILE A 180 4.54 3.13 -19.87
C ILE A 180 3.15 3.00 -19.22
N SER A 181 2.19 2.40 -19.90
CA SER A 181 0.89 2.09 -19.31
C SER A 181 1.00 0.92 -18.34
N LEU A 182 0.13 0.85 -17.34
CA LEU A 182 0.12 -0.27 -16.40
C LEU A 182 -0.08 -1.63 -17.10
N THR A 183 -0.94 -1.69 -18.12
CA THR A 183 -1.16 -2.91 -18.92
C THR A 183 0.12 -3.34 -19.67
N ASP A 184 0.84 -2.39 -20.26
CA ASP A 184 2.08 -2.68 -20.98
C ASP A 184 3.22 -3.03 -20.02
N LEU A 185 3.27 -2.40 -18.84
CA LEU A 185 4.21 -2.75 -17.77
C LEU A 185 4.04 -4.22 -17.34
N LEU A 186 2.80 -4.61 -17.03
CA LEU A 186 2.49 -6.00 -16.65
C LEU A 186 2.84 -6.98 -17.78
N THR A 187 2.57 -6.60 -19.03
CA THR A 187 2.91 -7.42 -20.20
C THR A 187 4.43 -7.53 -20.40
N LYS A 188 5.18 -6.43 -20.25
CA LYS A 188 6.63 -6.37 -20.43
C LYS A 188 7.38 -7.33 -19.50
N TYR A 189 6.90 -7.49 -18.27
CA TYR A 189 7.53 -8.31 -17.23
C TYR A 189 6.83 -9.67 -17.02
N ASP A 190 6.00 -10.11 -17.97
CA ASP A 190 5.27 -11.37 -17.92
C ASP A 190 4.53 -11.58 -16.57
N ALA A 191 3.90 -10.51 -16.06
CA ALA A 191 3.16 -10.56 -14.82
C ALA A 191 1.93 -11.49 -14.94
N PRO A 192 1.52 -12.16 -13.85
CA PRO A 192 0.31 -12.98 -13.86
C PRO A 192 -0.94 -12.12 -14.10
N GLU A 193 -1.95 -12.69 -14.73
CA GLU A 193 -3.25 -12.02 -14.92
C GLU A 193 -3.93 -11.68 -13.59
N VAL A 194 -3.65 -12.43 -12.52
CA VAL A 194 -4.11 -12.13 -11.16
C VAL A 194 -2.92 -11.81 -10.26
N ILE A 195 -2.72 -10.52 -10.01
CA ILE A 195 -1.70 -9.96 -9.14
C ILE A 195 -2.21 -9.94 -7.70
N ASP A 196 -1.38 -10.29 -6.73
CA ASP A 196 -1.79 -10.33 -5.33
C ASP A 196 -1.91 -8.94 -4.71
N TYR A 197 -1.01 -8.03 -5.04
CA TYR A 197 -1.01 -6.68 -4.48
C TYR A 197 -0.46 -5.64 -5.46
N ILE A 198 -1.07 -4.45 -5.48
CA ILE A 198 -0.49 -3.26 -6.10
C ILE A 198 -0.53 -2.07 -5.14
N SER A 199 0.57 -1.35 -5.05
CA SER A 199 0.67 -0.03 -4.43
C SER A 199 0.80 1.04 -5.51
N ILE A 200 -0.15 1.97 -5.55
CA ILE A 200 -0.17 3.11 -6.48
C ILE A 200 -0.02 4.39 -5.67
N ASP A 201 1.22 4.87 -5.62
CA ASP A 201 1.60 6.13 -4.98
C ASP A 201 2.39 6.93 -6.02
N THR A 202 1.74 7.90 -6.65
CA THR A 202 2.29 8.66 -7.77
C THR A 202 2.09 10.16 -7.62
N GLU A 203 1.77 10.61 -6.40
CA GLU A 203 1.65 12.02 -6.05
C GLU A 203 0.64 12.75 -6.97
N GLY A 204 -0.47 12.09 -7.30
CA GLY A 204 -1.65 12.69 -7.96
C GLY A 204 -2.09 12.12 -9.30
N SER A 205 -1.34 11.19 -9.90
CA SER A 205 -1.66 10.61 -11.22
C SER A 205 -2.44 9.28 -11.18
N GLU A 206 -2.91 8.87 -10.00
CA GLU A 206 -3.48 7.55 -9.74
C GLU A 206 -4.71 7.28 -10.61
N LEU A 207 -5.60 8.28 -10.74
CA LEU A 207 -6.81 8.17 -11.55
C LEU A 207 -6.48 8.02 -13.05
N ASP A 208 -5.47 8.76 -13.54
CA ASP A 208 -5.03 8.70 -14.93
C ASP A 208 -4.40 7.36 -15.29
N ILE A 209 -3.75 6.69 -14.32
CA ILE A 209 -3.23 5.33 -14.47
C ILE A 209 -4.37 4.30 -14.46
N LEU A 210 -5.31 4.43 -13.53
CA LEU A 210 -6.38 3.44 -13.33
C LEU A 210 -7.47 3.50 -14.42
N LYS A 211 -7.80 4.68 -14.93
CA LYS A 211 -8.90 4.87 -15.89
C LYS A 211 -8.74 4.10 -17.21
N PRO A 212 -7.57 4.05 -17.86
CA PRO A 212 -7.36 3.26 -19.07
C PRO A 212 -6.92 1.81 -18.80
N PHE A 213 -6.81 1.40 -17.53
CA PHE A 213 -6.32 0.07 -17.19
C PHE A 213 -7.27 -1.04 -17.69
N ASP A 214 -6.69 -2.09 -18.28
CA ASP A 214 -7.43 -3.24 -18.78
C ASP A 214 -7.78 -4.17 -17.61
N PHE A 215 -8.81 -3.76 -16.87
CA PHE A 215 -9.35 -4.59 -15.80
C PHE A 215 -9.87 -5.92 -16.35
N ASP A 216 -10.33 -6.05 -17.59
CA ASP A 216 -10.86 -7.33 -18.08
C ASP A 216 -9.78 -8.41 -18.14
N ARG A 217 -8.56 -8.04 -18.54
CA ARG A 217 -7.40 -8.94 -18.59
C ARG A 217 -6.71 -9.10 -17.24
N PHE A 218 -6.38 -8.01 -16.56
CA PHE A 218 -5.59 -8.05 -15.33
C PHE A 218 -6.42 -7.67 -14.10
N LYS A 219 -6.29 -8.47 -13.04
CA LYS A 219 -6.96 -8.25 -11.76
C LYS A 219 -5.94 -8.16 -10.63
N PHE A 220 -6.21 -7.28 -9.68
CA PHE A 220 -5.51 -7.25 -8.39
C PHE A 220 -6.38 -7.92 -7.32
N ARG A 221 -5.79 -8.64 -6.36
CA ARG A 221 -6.51 -9.07 -5.14
C ARG A 221 -6.66 -7.91 -4.18
N LEU A 222 -5.58 -7.17 -3.96
CA LEU A 222 -5.51 -6.01 -3.07
C LEU A 222 -4.87 -4.81 -3.78
N LEU A 223 -5.39 -3.61 -3.52
CA LEU A 223 -4.83 -2.34 -3.98
C LEU A 223 -4.69 -1.37 -2.82
N SER A 224 -3.56 -0.71 -2.67
CA SER A 224 -3.47 0.56 -1.95
C SER A 224 -3.24 1.67 -2.98
N VAL A 225 -4.04 2.72 -2.89
CA VAL A 225 -4.00 3.86 -3.81
C VAL A 225 -3.93 5.13 -2.98
N GLU A 226 -2.94 5.98 -3.23
CA GLU A 226 -2.92 7.32 -2.64
C GLU A 226 -4.15 8.11 -3.12
N LEU A 227 -4.88 8.74 -2.18
CA LEU A 227 -6.11 9.46 -2.49
C LEU A 227 -5.94 10.96 -2.30
N ASN A 228 -6.00 11.68 -3.41
CA ASN A 228 -6.20 13.12 -3.40
C ASN A 228 -7.70 13.44 -3.27
N PRO A 229 -8.13 14.38 -2.40
CA PRO A 229 -9.54 14.75 -2.25
C PRO A 229 -10.24 15.16 -3.55
N LYS A 230 -9.48 15.63 -4.56
CA LYS A 230 -10.02 15.99 -5.88
C LYS A 230 -10.40 14.76 -6.72
N THR A 231 -9.66 13.67 -6.63
CA THR A 231 -9.81 12.48 -7.48
C THR A 231 -10.41 11.28 -6.74
N GLU A 232 -10.39 11.29 -5.40
CA GLU A 232 -10.89 10.21 -4.54
C GLU A 232 -12.30 9.71 -4.90
N PRO A 233 -13.32 10.57 -5.14
CA PRO A 233 -14.64 10.09 -5.50
C PRO A 233 -14.66 9.30 -6.82
N GLU A 234 -13.88 9.72 -7.81
CA GLU A 234 -13.80 9.06 -9.12
C GLU A 234 -13.02 7.74 -9.04
N ILE A 235 -11.91 7.70 -8.27
CA ILE A 235 -11.15 6.47 -8.03
C ILE A 235 -12.04 5.44 -7.32
N GLN A 236 -12.76 5.86 -6.27
CA GLN A 236 -13.65 4.98 -5.53
C GLN A 236 -14.75 4.42 -6.45
N GLN A 237 -15.44 5.28 -7.21
CA GLN A 237 -16.49 4.85 -8.13
C GLN A 237 -15.94 3.89 -9.21
N LEU A 238 -14.77 4.19 -9.76
CA LEU A 238 -14.11 3.34 -10.74
C LEU A 238 -13.84 1.95 -10.17
N LEU A 239 -13.14 1.86 -9.04
CA LEU A 239 -12.79 0.57 -8.43
C LEU A 239 -14.03 -0.23 -7.97
N GLU A 240 -15.03 0.43 -7.41
CA GLU A 240 -16.32 -0.20 -7.06
C GLU A 240 -17.00 -0.80 -8.28
N SER A 241 -17.02 -0.08 -9.41
CA SER A 241 -17.58 -0.58 -10.68
C SER A 241 -16.82 -1.80 -11.23
N GLN A 242 -15.56 -1.97 -10.83
CA GLN A 242 -14.68 -3.10 -11.22
C GLN A 242 -14.71 -4.27 -10.21
N GLY A 243 -15.58 -4.21 -9.21
CA GLY A 243 -15.79 -5.26 -8.21
C GLY A 243 -14.79 -5.21 -7.04
N TYR A 244 -14.33 -4.01 -6.68
CA TYR A 244 -13.51 -3.77 -5.51
C TYR A 244 -14.31 -3.08 -4.40
N GLU A 245 -13.98 -3.37 -3.15
CA GLU A 245 -14.55 -2.66 -1.99
C GLU A 245 -13.44 -2.04 -1.15
N ARG A 246 -13.68 -0.82 -0.65
CA ARG A 246 -12.77 -0.14 0.26
C ARG A 246 -12.85 -0.78 1.65
N VAL A 247 -11.70 -1.01 2.28
CA VAL A 247 -11.56 -1.61 3.60
C VAL A 247 -10.71 -0.75 4.52
N PHE A 248 -10.92 -0.91 5.83
CA PHE A 248 -10.16 -0.20 6.87
C PHE A 248 -10.04 1.34 6.69
N PRO A 249 -11.13 2.07 6.35
CA PRO A 249 -11.05 3.52 6.14
C PRO A 249 -10.60 4.29 7.41
N ALA A 250 -10.75 3.70 8.59
CA ALA A 250 -10.25 4.28 9.84
C ALA A 250 -8.71 4.20 9.99
N PHE A 251 -8.05 3.34 9.22
CA PHE A 251 -6.61 3.04 9.33
C PHE A 251 -5.81 3.43 8.09
N SER A 252 -6.44 3.47 6.91
CA SER A 252 -5.75 3.71 5.64
C SER A 252 -5.30 5.16 5.42
N GLN A 253 -5.58 6.08 6.37
CA GLN A 253 -5.12 7.48 6.34
C GLN A 253 -5.41 8.21 5.02
N TRP A 254 -4.37 8.56 4.25
CA TRP A 254 -4.47 9.22 2.94
C TRP A 254 -4.57 8.22 1.78
N ASP A 255 -4.50 6.91 2.04
CA ASP A 255 -4.76 5.87 1.05
C ASP A 255 -6.22 5.40 1.08
N GLY A 256 -6.63 4.84 -0.05
CA GLY A 256 -7.71 3.88 -0.14
C GLY A 256 -7.14 2.48 -0.23
N TRP A 257 -7.48 1.62 0.73
CA TRP A 257 -7.19 0.19 0.67
C TRP A 257 -8.41 -0.53 0.10
N PHE A 258 -8.23 -1.23 -1.00
CA PHE A 258 -9.30 -1.91 -1.73
C PHE A 258 -9.00 -3.40 -1.85
N ARG A 259 -10.04 -4.23 -1.70
CA ARG A 259 -9.97 -5.67 -1.95
C ARG A 259 -10.99 -6.10 -2.99
N ARG A 260 -10.66 -7.12 -3.77
CA ARG A 260 -11.57 -7.70 -4.76
C ARG A 260 -12.72 -8.47 -4.09
N VAL A 261 -13.96 -8.14 -4.42
CA VAL A 261 -15.15 -8.84 -3.93
C VAL A 261 -15.28 -10.19 -4.65
N GLY A 262 -15.47 -11.27 -3.90
CA GLY A 262 -15.73 -12.61 -4.44
C GLY A 262 -14.50 -13.38 -4.96
N GLY A 263 -13.28 -12.90 -4.69
CA GLY A 263 -12.02 -13.55 -5.11
C GLY A 263 -11.36 -14.46 -4.07
N SER A 264 -12.00 -14.73 -2.94
CA SER A 264 -11.48 -15.67 -1.95
C SER A 264 -11.72 -17.11 -2.43
N GLU A 265 -10.76 -17.68 -3.14
CA GLU A 265 -10.48 -19.10 -2.87
C GLU A 265 -10.05 -19.15 -1.40
N SER A 266 -10.98 -19.65 -0.59
CA SER A 266 -10.81 -20.16 0.77
C SER A 266 -9.37 -20.12 1.29
N ALA A 267 -9.12 -19.22 2.26
CA ALA A 267 -8.18 -19.53 3.33
C ALA A 267 -8.82 -20.63 4.20
N SER A 268 -8.94 -21.84 3.63
CA SER A 268 -9.16 -23.06 4.39
C SER A 268 -7.80 -23.57 4.79
N ALA A 269 -7.33 -23.14 5.95
CA ALA A 269 -6.37 -23.90 6.73
C ALA A 269 -6.97 -24.04 8.13
N MET A 270 -7.42 -25.27 8.41
CA MET A 270 -7.55 -25.80 9.77
C MET A 270 -6.19 -25.78 10.47
#